data_AF-A0A8B4GRQ5-F1
#
_entry.id   AF-A0A8B4GRQ5-F1
#
_cell.length_a   1.000
_cell.length_b   1.000
_cell.length_c   1.000
_cell.angle_alpha   90.00
_cell.angle_beta   90.00
_cell.angle_gamma   90.00
#
_symmetry.space_group_name_H-M   'P 1'
#
loop_
_entity.id
_entity.type
_entity.pdbx_description
1 polymer ?
#
loop_
_entity_poly.entity_id
_entity_poly.type
_entity_poly.pdbx_seq_one_letter_code
_entity_poly.pdbx_strand_id
1 'polypeptide(L)'
;MFSQQLNKLHRAGHNLQVLTDQAGEIFYISEPLPGSTHDITAIRNTGLFGYMQPWHITADKGYVGLGCDTPFKRRPGKPLLGWQKRFNKGINAIRYVVERSIAHLKVWRILSTPCRLPRITTIRAINVIRKIMFYQPPAEPYFPSN
;
A
#
# COMPACT_ATOMS: atom_id res chain seq x y z
N MET A 1 -8.38 6.76 3.39
CA MET A 1 -7.62 5.58 2.92
C MET A 1 -6.24 6.04 2.45
N PHE A 2 -5.17 5.29 2.73
CA PHE A 2 -3.81 5.59 2.28
C PHE A 2 -3.25 4.44 1.44
N SER A 3 -2.69 4.77 0.27
CA SER A 3 -2.01 3.81 -0.61
C SER A 3 -0.50 4.05 -0.61
N GLN A 4 0.26 2.99 -0.31
CA GLN A 4 1.72 3.03 -0.36
C GLN A 4 2.32 1.78 -1.00
N GLN A 5 3.42 1.98 -1.71
CA GLN A 5 4.24 0.86 -2.17
C GLN A 5 5.05 0.30 -1.00
N LEU A 6 5.02 -1.03 -0.82
CA LEU A 6 5.78 -1.71 0.24
C LEU A 6 7.29 -1.76 -0.04
N ASN A 7 7.67 -2.07 -1.28
CA ASN A 7 9.08 -2.15 -1.72
C ASN A 7 9.24 -2.19 -3.25
N LYS A 8 10.44 -1.80 -3.71
CA LYS A 8 10.89 -1.85 -5.11
C LYS A 8 12.29 -2.49 -5.18
N LEU A 9 12.42 -3.74 -5.63
CA LEU A 9 13.74 -4.36 -5.86
C LEU A 9 13.91 -4.64 -7.36
N HIS A 10 14.74 -3.85 -8.02
CA HIS A 10 14.80 -3.76 -9.48
C HIS A 10 15.34 -5.02 -10.19
N ARG A 11 16.17 -5.85 -9.52
CA ARG A 11 16.79 -7.04 -10.15
C ARG A 11 16.15 -8.39 -9.82
N ALA A 12 15.36 -8.47 -8.73
CA ALA A 12 14.75 -9.74 -8.28
C ALA A 12 13.48 -9.56 -7.42
N GLY A 13 12.95 -8.34 -7.32
CA GLY A 13 11.87 -8.01 -6.41
C GLY A 13 10.50 -7.97 -7.05
N HIS A 14 9.50 -8.13 -6.19
CA HIS A 14 8.12 -7.84 -6.51
C HIS A 14 7.74 -6.46 -5.95
N ASN A 15 6.90 -5.73 -6.67
CA ASN A 15 6.23 -4.53 -6.21
C ASN A 15 4.88 -4.95 -5.61
N LEU A 16 4.65 -4.57 -4.35
CA LEU A 16 3.40 -4.79 -3.63
C LEU A 16 2.81 -3.44 -3.22
N GLN A 17 1.53 -3.26 -3.47
CA GLN A 17 0.74 -2.12 -3.00
C GLN A 17 0.05 -2.51 -1.70
N VAL A 18 0.12 -1.61 -0.72
CA VAL A 18 -0.53 -1.78 0.57
C VAL A 18 -1.54 -0.66 0.74
N LEU A 19 -2.74 -1.06 1.11
CA LEU A 19 -3.86 -0.18 1.35
C LEU A 19 -4.18 -0.22 2.84
N THR A 20 -4.24 0.97 3.42
CA THR A 20 -4.44 1.17 4.84
C THR A 20 -5.53 2.20 5.08
N ASP A 21 -6.18 2.12 6.24
CA ASP A 21 -6.99 3.21 6.73
C ASP A 21 -6.10 4.35 7.29
N GLN A 22 -6.71 5.40 7.86
CA GLN A 22 -5.94 6.50 8.45
C GLN A 22 -5.37 6.16 9.84
N ALA A 23 -5.82 5.07 10.47
CA ALA A 23 -5.34 4.56 11.75
C ALA A 23 -4.18 3.55 11.59
N GLY A 24 -3.83 3.18 10.35
CA GLY A 24 -2.74 2.26 10.03
C GLY A 24 -3.20 0.81 9.89
N GLU A 25 -4.49 0.52 10.00
CA GLU A 25 -5.00 -0.83 9.76
C GLU A 25 -4.80 -1.20 8.29
N ILE A 26 -4.03 -2.27 8.07
CA ILE A 26 -3.83 -2.84 6.75
C ILE A 26 -5.05 -3.70 6.43
N PHE A 27 -5.78 -3.38 5.37
CA PHE A 27 -6.93 -4.17 4.92
C PHE A 27 -6.74 -4.79 3.53
N TYR A 28 -5.69 -4.41 2.80
CA TYR A 28 -5.37 -5.04 1.52
C TYR A 28 -3.88 -4.95 1.17
N ILE A 29 -3.37 -6.03 0.60
CA ILE A 29 -2.04 -6.13 -0.03
C ILE A 29 -2.26 -6.64 -1.45
N SER A 30 -1.67 -6.01 -2.46
CA SER A 30 -1.88 -6.40 -3.86
C SER A 30 -1.23 -7.73 -4.22
N GLU A 31 -1.51 -8.19 -5.44
CA GLU A 31 -0.69 -9.21 -6.08
C GLU A 31 0.74 -8.71 -6.32
N PRO A 32 1.74 -9.61 -6.28
CA PRO A 32 3.12 -9.24 -6.57
C PRO A 32 3.29 -8.89 -8.05
N LEU A 33 3.58 -7.61 -8.32
CA LEU A 33 3.92 -7.12 -9.65
C LEU A 33 5.45 -7.15 -9.87
N PRO A 34 5.96 -7.09 -11.11
CA PRO A 34 7.40 -6.90 -11.34
C PRO A 34 7.93 -5.66 -10.60
N GLY A 35 9.12 -5.75 -10.00
CA GLY A 35 9.74 -4.63 -9.27
C GLY A 35 10.01 -3.38 -10.11
N SER A 36 10.01 -3.50 -11.44
CA SER A 36 10.13 -2.38 -12.39
C SER A 36 8.80 -1.64 -12.63
N THR A 37 7.66 -2.18 -12.20
CA THR A 37 6.35 -1.57 -12.41
C THR A 37 6.26 -0.22 -11.71
N HIS A 38 5.84 0.81 -12.46
CA HIS A 38 5.61 2.15 -11.96
C HIS A 38 4.44 2.18 -10.97
N ASP A 39 4.51 3.01 -9.93
CA ASP A 39 3.56 3.05 -8.82
C ASP A 39 2.13 3.34 -9.30
N ILE A 40 2.01 4.26 -10.26
CA ILE A 40 0.73 4.56 -10.93
C ILE A 40 0.13 3.31 -11.60
N THR A 41 0.94 2.50 -12.26
CA THR A 41 0.48 1.27 -12.90
C THR A 41 0.10 0.24 -11.84
N ALA A 42 0.89 0.14 -10.77
CA ALA A 42 0.63 -0.79 -9.69
C ALA A 42 -0.69 -0.50 -8.96
N ILE A 43 -0.98 0.77 -8.64
CA ILE A 43 -2.25 1.16 -8.01
C ILE A 43 -3.44 1.02 -8.97
N ARG A 44 -3.27 1.22 -10.28
CA ARG A 44 -4.34 0.96 -11.26
C ARG A 44 -4.69 -0.53 -11.35
N ASN A 45 -3.68 -1.40 -11.27
CA ASN A 45 -3.88 -2.86 -11.29
C ASN A 45 -4.65 -3.40 -10.07
N THR A 46 -4.74 -2.65 -8.97
CA THR A 46 -5.56 -3.09 -7.82
C THR A 46 -7.05 -2.92 -8.06
N GLY A 47 -7.45 -2.17 -9.10
CA GLY A 47 -8.85 -1.82 -9.36
C GLY A 47 -9.44 -0.83 -8.36
N LEU A 48 -8.63 -0.26 -7.45
CA LEU A 48 -9.08 0.61 -6.36
C LEU A 48 -9.97 1.76 -6.83
N PHE A 49 -9.62 2.39 -7.96
CA PHE A 49 -10.37 3.52 -8.50
C PHE A 49 -11.77 3.16 -9.04
N GLY A 50 -12.09 1.87 -9.17
CA GLY A 50 -13.45 1.40 -9.44
C GLY A 50 -14.36 1.40 -8.20
N TYR A 51 -13.78 1.40 -6.99
CA TYR A 51 -14.51 1.35 -5.72
C TYR A 51 -14.46 2.66 -4.95
N MET A 52 -13.40 3.44 -5.12
CA MET A 52 -13.19 4.70 -4.40
C MET A 52 -12.64 5.78 -5.34
N GLN A 53 -13.25 6.96 -5.25
CA GLN A 53 -12.80 8.12 -6.02
C GLN A 53 -11.41 8.59 -5.55
N PRO A 54 -10.51 9.04 -6.44
CA PRO A 54 -9.14 9.38 -6.09
C PRO A 54 -9.00 10.41 -4.96
N TRP A 55 -9.89 11.41 -4.87
CA TRP A 55 -9.83 12.45 -3.85
C TRP A 55 -10.19 11.96 -2.44
N HIS A 56 -10.68 10.73 -2.27
CA HIS A 56 -10.83 10.08 -0.95
C HIS A 56 -9.57 9.28 -0.54
N ILE A 57 -8.56 9.23 -1.41
CA ILE A 57 -7.32 8.49 -1.22
C ILE A 57 -6.19 9.48 -0.94
N THR A 58 -5.56 9.32 0.22
CA THR A 58 -4.28 9.95 0.53
C THR A 58 -3.16 9.09 -0.05
N ALA A 59 -2.17 9.71 -0.68
CA ALA A 59 -1.08 8.96 -1.28
C ALA A 59 0.26 9.70 -1.23
N ASP A 60 1.33 8.96 -1.44
CA ASP A 60 2.67 9.51 -1.58
C ASP A 60 2.85 10.31 -2.88
N LYS A 61 3.97 11.03 -2.97
CA LYS A 61 4.31 11.87 -4.14
C LYS A 61 4.44 11.09 -5.46
N GLY A 62 4.69 9.79 -5.41
CA GLY A 62 4.71 8.92 -6.61
C GLY A 62 3.35 8.79 -7.31
N TYR A 63 2.28 9.23 -6.64
CA TYR A 63 0.90 9.18 -7.12
C TYR A 63 0.37 10.55 -7.58
N VAL A 64 1.23 11.57 -7.66
CA VAL A 64 0.86 12.89 -8.20
C VAL A 64 0.33 12.73 -9.63
N GLY A 65 -0.80 13.37 -9.92
CA GLY A 65 -1.48 13.28 -11.22
C GLY A 65 -2.63 12.26 -11.27
N LEU A 66 -2.87 11.52 -10.19
CA LEU A 66 -4.02 10.60 -10.09
C LEU A 66 -5.28 11.21 -9.46
N GLY A 67 -5.22 12.46 -8.99
CA GLY A 67 -6.32 13.11 -8.26
C GLY A 67 -6.37 12.76 -6.78
N CYS A 68 -5.37 12.02 -6.27
CA CYS A 68 -5.22 11.72 -4.85
C CYS A 68 -4.74 12.93 -4.04
N ASP A 69 -5.10 12.96 -2.76
CA ASP A 69 -4.55 13.90 -1.80
C ASP A 69 -3.07 13.59 -1.55
N THR A 70 -2.20 14.42 -2.12
CA THR A 70 -0.74 14.27 -2.05
C THR A 70 -0.13 15.52 -1.41
N PRO A 71 0.99 15.40 -0.66
CA PRO A 71 1.64 16.56 -0.07
C PRO A 71 2.06 17.61 -1.11
N PHE A 72 1.80 18.88 -0.84
CA PHE A 72 2.24 19.99 -1.67
C PHE A 72 3.77 20.03 -1.78
N LYS A 73 4.29 20.08 -3.01
CA LYS A 73 5.73 20.20 -3.30
C LYS A 73 6.16 21.66 -3.27
N ARG A 74 7.26 21.95 -2.55
CA ARG A 74 7.96 23.24 -2.65
C ARG A 74 8.52 23.40 -4.07
N ARG A 75 8.23 24.53 -4.70
CA ARG A 75 8.82 24.89 -6.01
C ARG A 75 10.05 25.79 -5.78
N PRO A 76 11.08 25.74 -6.65
CA PRO A 76 12.20 26.68 -6.58
C PRO A 76 11.70 28.12 -6.51
N GLY A 77 12.23 28.92 -5.59
CA GLY A 77 11.84 30.32 -5.41
C GLY A 77 10.45 30.57 -4.80
N LYS A 78 9.61 29.55 -4.58
CA LYS A 78 8.26 29.71 -3.99
C LYS A 78 8.11 28.91 -2.70
N PRO A 79 8.16 29.55 -1.51
CA PRO A 79 7.90 28.87 -0.25
C PRO A 79 6.45 28.38 -0.18
N LEU A 80 6.21 27.35 0.61
CA LEU A 80 4.85 26.86 0.86
C LEU A 80 4.08 27.88 1.70
N LEU A 81 2.82 28.12 1.32
CA LEU A 81 1.87 28.94 2.07
C LEU A 81 1.57 28.29 3.43
N GLY A 82 1.14 29.10 4.40
CA GLY A 82 0.83 28.61 5.76
C GLY A 82 -0.20 27.47 5.76
N TRP A 83 -1.26 27.58 4.96
CA TRP A 83 -2.28 26.53 4.84
C TRP A 83 -1.74 25.25 4.18
N GLN A 84 -0.83 25.35 3.20
CA GLN A 84 -0.18 24.20 2.56
C GLN A 84 0.71 23.46 3.55
N LYS A 85 1.41 24.19 4.44
CA LYS A 85 2.19 23.58 5.53
C LYS A 85 1.29 22.83 6.51
N ARG A 86 0.14 23.41 6.89
CA ARG A 86 -0.85 22.74 7.76
C ARG A 86 -1.41 21.47 7.11
N PHE A 87 -1.79 21.54 5.84
CA PHE A 87 -2.23 20.37 5.07
C PHE A 87 -1.16 19.28 5.05
N ASN A 88 0.08 19.62 4.66
CA ASN A 88 1.19 18.67 4.67
C ASN A 88 1.46 18.08 6.04
N LYS A 89 1.27 18.83 7.13
CA LYS A 89 1.40 18.31 8.50
C LYS A 89 0.36 17.22 8.79
N GLY A 90 -0.90 17.42 8.39
CA GLY A 90 -1.95 16.41 8.51
C GLY A 90 -1.64 15.14 7.72
N ILE A 91 -1.26 15.30 6.44
CA ILE A 91 -0.88 14.17 5.58
C ILE A 91 0.34 13.42 6.15
N ASN A 92 1.34 14.14 6.67
CA ASN A 92 2.51 13.52 7.28
C ASN A 92 2.18 12.74 8.57
N ALA A 93 1.18 13.18 9.35
CA ALA A 93 0.74 12.45 10.53
C ALA A 93 0.12 11.10 10.15
N ILE A 94 -0.74 11.08 9.13
CA ILE A 94 -1.30 9.84 8.56
C ILE A 94 -0.16 8.96 8.03
N ARG A 95 0.76 9.53 7.25
CA ARG A 95 1.89 8.80 6.67
C ARG A 95 2.76 8.14 7.75
N TYR A 96 3.00 8.82 8.88
CA TYR A 96 3.78 8.25 9.98
C TYR A 96 3.14 6.96 10.54
N VAL A 97 1.82 6.95 10.71
CA VAL A 97 1.06 5.78 11.20
C VAL A 97 1.09 4.64 10.17
N VAL A 98 0.93 4.97 8.88
CA VAL A 98 1.01 4.00 7.78
C VAL A 98 2.41 3.40 7.66
N GLU A 99 3.47 4.21 7.73
CA GLU A 99 4.85 3.77 7.68
C GLU A 99 5.20 2.80 8.83
N ARG A 100 4.67 3.06 10.03
CA ARG A 100 4.79 2.13 11.16
C ARG A 100 4.15 0.78 10.84
N SER A 101 2.94 0.78 10.29
CA SER A 101 2.19 -0.44 9.94
C SER A 101 2.91 -1.24 8.85
N ILE A 102 3.48 -0.55 7.86
CA ILE A 102 4.36 -1.14 6.85
C ILE A 102 5.64 -1.69 7.46
N ALA A 103 6.24 -1.03 8.45
CA ALA A 103 7.41 -1.56 9.14
C ALA A 103 7.09 -2.89 9.84
N HIS A 104 5.91 -3.01 10.47
CA HIS A 104 5.43 -4.29 11.00
C HIS A 104 5.25 -5.35 9.91
N LEU A 105 4.70 -4.96 8.75
CA LEU A 105 4.58 -5.86 7.61
C LEU A 105 5.94 -6.36 7.10
N LYS A 106 6.99 -5.52 7.18
CA LYS A 106 8.36 -5.87 6.73
C LYS A 106 9.06 -6.89 7.63
N VAL A 107 8.53 -7.22 8.81
CA VAL A 107 8.98 -8.35 9.64
C VAL A 107 8.94 -9.66 8.84
N TRP A 108 7.94 -9.80 7.97
CA TRP A 108 7.88 -10.88 6.99
C TRP A 108 8.94 -10.65 5.90
N ARG A 109 10.17 -11.12 6.15
CA ARG A 109 11.34 -10.84 5.29
C ARG A 109 11.13 -11.18 3.82
N ILE A 110 10.28 -12.15 3.49
CA ILE A 110 9.95 -12.48 2.11
C ILE A 110 9.19 -11.38 1.36
N LEU A 111 8.47 -10.51 2.09
CA LEU A 111 7.83 -9.32 1.55
C LEU A 111 8.82 -8.15 1.42
N SER A 112 9.88 -8.14 2.25
CA SER A 112 10.72 -6.97 2.43
C SER A 112 12.14 -7.07 1.86
N THR A 113 12.63 -8.28 1.59
CA THR A 113 14.02 -8.53 1.19
C THR A 113 14.08 -9.40 -0.08
N PRO A 114 15.08 -9.19 -0.96
CA PRO A 114 15.30 -10.08 -2.09
C PRO A 114 15.49 -11.51 -1.61
N CYS A 115 14.63 -12.41 -2.05
CA CYS A 115 14.75 -13.83 -1.78
C CYS A 115 15.49 -14.53 -2.92
N ARG A 116 16.32 -15.52 -2.62
CA ARG A 116 17.00 -16.35 -3.65
C ARG A 116 16.14 -17.51 -4.15
N LEU A 117 14.89 -17.61 -3.69
CA LEU A 117 13.97 -18.65 -4.13
C LEU A 117 13.56 -18.43 -5.60
N PRO A 118 13.20 -19.51 -6.33
CA PRO A 118 12.60 -19.38 -7.65
C PRO A 118 11.41 -18.41 -7.62
N ARG A 119 11.25 -17.65 -8.71
CA ARG A 119 10.21 -16.61 -8.82
C ARG A 119 8.81 -17.14 -8.50
N ILE A 120 8.47 -18.33 -9.03
CA ILE A 120 7.18 -18.98 -8.81
C ILE A 120 6.96 -19.27 -7.32
N THR A 121 7.97 -19.79 -6.64
CA THR A 121 7.91 -20.08 -5.20
C THR A 121 7.74 -18.81 -4.38
N THR A 122 8.46 -17.74 -4.72
CA THR A 122 8.34 -16.43 -4.06
C THR A 122 6.92 -15.87 -4.21
N ILE A 123 6.36 -15.88 -5.43
CA ILE A 123 4.99 -15.41 -5.69
C ILE A 123 3.97 -16.24 -4.90
N ARG A 124 4.13 -17.58 -4.90
CA ARG A 124 3.23 -18.47 -4.15
C ARG A 124 3.25 -18.17 -2.66
N ALA A 125 4.43 -17.98 -2.08
CA ALA A 125 4.57 -17.65 -0.66
C ALA A 125 3.96 -16.28 -0.32
N ILE A 126 4.17 -15.26 -1.15
CA ILE A 126 3.52 -13.94 -1.00
C ILE A 126 2.00 -14.09 -1.02
N ASN A 127 1.45 -14.86 -1.96
CA ASN A 127 0.01 -15.07 -2.07
C ASN A 127 -0.56 -15.83 -0.87
N VAL A 128 0.18 -16.81 -0.32
CA VAL A 128 -0.22 -17.52 0.91
C VAL A 128 -0.22 -16.56 2.10
N ILE A 129 0.83 -15.75 2.27
CA ILE A 129 0.89 -14.75 3.36
C ILE A 129 -0.27 -13.77 3.26
N ARG A 130 -0.56 -13.25 2.06
CA ARG A 130 -1.71 -12.39 1.82
C ARG A 130 -3.02 -13.05 2.28
N LYS A 131 -3.24 -14.31 1.89
CA LYS A 131 -4.45 -15.04 2.28
C LYS A 131 -4.55 -15.26 3.78
N ILE A 132 -3.45 -15.58 4.46
CA ILE A 132 -3.41 -15.79 5.90
C ILE A 132 -3.70 -14.48 6.65
N MET A 133 -3.08 -13.36 6.23
CA MET A 133 -3.26 -12.06 6.88
C MET A 133 -4.70 -11.56 6.86
N PHE A 134 -5.43 -11.84 5.79
CA PHE A 134 -6.83 -11.43 5.63
C PHE A 134 -7.80 -12.62 5.75
N TYR A 135 -7.36 -13.72 6.34
CA TYR A 135 -8.23 -14.87 6.55
C TYR A 135 -9.28 -14.51 7.59
N GLN A 136 -10.53 -14.45 7.15
CA GLN A 136 -11.69 -14.43 8.04
C GLN A 136 -12.24 -15.85 8.10
N PRO A 137 -12.30 -16.49 9.29
CA PRO A 137 -12.98 -17.76 9.41
C PRO A 137 -14.45 -17.57 9.02
N PRO A 138 -15.10 -18.60 8.45
CA PRO A 138 -16.54 -18.54 8.22
C PRO A 138 -17.24 -18.22 9.55
N ALA A 139 -18.27 -17.36 9.48
CA ALA A 139 -19.20 -17.21 10.60
C ALA A 139 -19.73 -18.61 10.98
N GLU A 140 -19.97 -18.83 12.28
CA GLU A 140 -20.21 -20.13 12.92
C GLU A 140 -20.79 -21.21 12.01
N PRO A 141 -20.29 -22.46 12.10
CA PRO A 141 -20.88 -23.56 11.35
C PRO A 141 -22.38 -23.63 11.63
N TYR A 142 -23.18 -23.42 10.59
CA TYR A 142 -24.61 -23.66 10.65
C TYR A 142 -24.80 -25.16 10.91
N PHE A 143 -25.08 -25.52 12.17
CA PHE A 143 -25.56 -26.84 12.52
C PHE A 143 -27.07 -26.82 12.36
N PRO A 144 -27.64 -27.52 11.36
CA PRO A 144 -29.09 -27.66 11.29
C PRO A 144 -29.58 -28.35 12.57
N SER A 145 -30.53 -27.73 13.26
CA SER A 145 -31.23 -28.35 14.38
C SER A 145 -32.03 -29.56 13.88
N ASN A 146 -31.71 -30.74 14.40
CA ASN A 146 -32.48 -31.98 14.18
C ASN A 146 -33.90 -31.87 14.73
#